data_AF-A0A378B1S5-F1
#
_entry.id   AF-A0A378B1S5-F1
#
_cell.length_a   1.000
_cell.length_b   1.000
_cell.length_c   1.000
_cell.angle_alpha   90.00
_cell.angle_beta   90.00
_cell.angle_gamma   90.00
#
_symmetry.space_group_name_H-M   'P 1'
#
loop_
_entity.id
_entity.type
_entity.pdbx_description
1 polymer ?
#
loop_
_entity_poly.entity_id
_entity_poly.type
_entity_poly.pdbx_seq_one_letter_code
_entity_poly.pdbx_strand_id
1 'polypeptide(L)'
;MSLTPLLGEHGATWVYGAQKGADEAALSELEAGMAHYSQLLTQNPRIRRQRAARRRGRGRYGGCAYRLYRRHAGVRALTWCWSCLTPTAIFADAALTIVGEGWLDRQSAFGKAPVGVAGKAARHGVPVCGPLRRA
;
A
#
# COMPACT_ATOMS: atom_id res chain seq x y z
N MET A 1 -4.91 6.15 -7.34
CA MET A 1 -4.41 4.77 -7.16
C MET A 1 -5.59 3.83 -6.94
N SER A 2 -5.68 2.83 -7.81
CA SER A 2 -6.64 1.72 -7.75
C SER A 2 -6.26 0.81 -6.58
N LEU A 3 -7.07 0.78 -5.51
CA LEU A 3 -6.83 -0.07 -4.32
C LEU A 3 -6.82 -1.56 -4.71
N THR A 4 -5.82 -2.34 -4.36
CA THR A 4 -5.82 -3.79 -4.68
C THR A 4 -7.02 -4.49 -4.01
N PRO A 5 -7.91 -5.19 -4.77
CA PRO A 5 -8.99 -5.98 -4.18
C PRO A 5 -8.47 -7.06 -3.23
N LEU A 6 -9.37 -7.59 -2.39
CA LEU A 6 -9.00 -8.68 -1.48
C LEU A 6 -8.68 -9.97 -2.23
N LEU A 7 -9.53 -10.31 -3.19
CA LEU A 7 -9.56 -11.59 -3.90
C LEU A 7 -9.47 -11.36 -5.42
N GLY A 8 -9.22 -12.43 -6.15
CA GLY A 8 -9.18 -12.50 -7.61
C GLY A 8 -7.77 -12.32 -8.16
N GLU A 9 -7.62 -12.42 -9.48
CA GLU A 9 -6.34 -12.34 -10.20
C GLU A 9 -5.52 -11.05 -9.93
N HIS A 10 -6.21 -9.97 -9.59
CA HIS A 10 -5.61 -8.70 -9.17
C HIS A 10 -5.73 -8.46 -7.65
N GLY A 11 -6.02 -9.51 -6.90
CA GLY A 11 -6.23 -9.53 -5.46
C GLY A 11 -4.94 -9.43 -4.66
N ALA A 12 -5.07 -9.18 -3.36
CA ALA A 12 -3.93 -8.97 -2.47
C ALA A 12 -2.96 -10.16 -2.46
N THR A 13 -3.49 -11.39 -2.52
CA THR A 13 -2.69 -12.63 -2.56
C THR A 13 -1.82 -12.67 -3.82
N TRP A 14 -2.44 -12.58 -5.00
CA TRP A 14 -1.75 -12.71 -6.28
C TRP A 14 -0.81 -11.53 -6.58
N VAL A 15 -1.15 -10.32 -6.12
CA VAL A 15 -0.32 -9.13 -6.35
C VAL A 15 0.86 -9.04 -5.39
N TYR A 16 0.72 -9.49 -4.14
CA TYR A 16 1.74 -9.26 -3.09
C TYR A 16 2.35 -10.53 -2.50
N GLY A 17 1.82 -11.71 -2.78
CA GLY A 17 2.30 -12.96 -2.20
C GLY A 17 3.65 -13.38 -2.77
N ALA A 18 3.83 -13.30 -4.09
CA ALA A 18 5.08 -13.71 -4.76
C ALA A 18 6.31 -12.95 -4.23
N GLN A 19 6.23 -11.62 -4.10
CA GLN A 19 7.32 -10.81 -3.53
C GLN A 19 7.60 -11.09 -2.04
N LYS A 20 6.72 -11.84 -1.36
CA LYS A 20 6.90 -12.29 0.03
C LYS A 20 7.37 -13.75 0.12
N GLY A 21 7.70 -14.37 -1.01
CA GLY A 21 8.22 -15.74 -1.07
C GLY A 21 7.14 -16.83 -1.14
N ALA A 22 5.88 -16.49 -1.44
CA ALA A 22 4.86 -17.51 -1.70
C ALA A 22 5.01 -18.06 -3.12
N ASP A 23 5.10 -19.39 -3.24
CA ASP A 23 4.99 -20.12 -4.50
C ASP A 23 3.53 -20.31 -4.94
N GLU A 24 3.27 -20.89 -6.11
CA GLU A 24 1.92 -21.05 -6.66
C GLU A 24 0.97 -21.86 -5.76
N ALA A 25 1.50 -22.88 -5.08
CA ALA A 25 0.74 -23.70 -4.14
C ALA A 25 0.33 -22.86 -2.92
N ALA A 26 1.29 -22.14 -2.33
CA ALA A 26 1.03 -21.24 -1.21
C ALA A 26 0.08 -20.09 -1.59
N LEU A 27 0.22 -19.52 -2.80
CA LEU A 27 -0.69 -18.50 -3.30
C LEU A 27 -2.13 -19.00 -3.41
N SER A 28 -2.31 -20.23 -3.89
CA SER A 28 -3.64 -20.86 -4.00
C SER A 28 -4.27 -21.10 -2.62
N GLU A 29 -3.48 -21.61 -1.67
CA GLU A 29 -3.94 -21.83 -0.29
C GLU A 29 -4.28 -20.50 0.42
N LEU A 30 -3.43 -19.49 0.28
CA LEU A 30 -3.66 -18.15 0.82
C LEU A 30 -4.92 -17.52 0.24
N GLU A 31 -5.18 -17.66 -1.07
CA GLU A 31 -6.37 -17.12 -1.71
C GLU A 31 -7.64 -17.78 -1.16
N ALA A 32 -7.61 -19.11 -0.98
CA ALA A 32 -8.71 -19.85 -0.34
C ALA A 32 -8.94 -19.39 1.11
N GLY A 33 -7.87 -19.22 1.90
CA GLY A 33 -7.95 -18.69 3.26
C GLY A 33 -8.54 -17.27 3.31
N MET A 34 -8.13 -16.39 2.40
CA MET A 34 -8.67 -15.03 2.31
C MET A 34 -10.14 -15.02 1.87
N ALA A 35 -10.56 -15.95 1.00
CA ALA A 35 -11.95 -16.11 0.62
C ALA A 35 -12.81 -16.56 1.81
N HIS A 36 -12.34 -17.56 2.56
CA HIS A 36 -13.00 -18.01 3.78
C HIS A 36 -13.10 -16.89 4.83
N TYR A 37 -12.01 -16.15 5.06
CA TYR A 37 -12.00 -15.00 5.95
C TYR A 37 -13.00 -13.92 5.50
N SER A 38 -13.09 -13.64 4.20
CA SER A 38 -14.10 -12.71 3.65
C SER A 38 -15.52 -13.17 3.96
N GLN A 39 -15.81 -14.47 3.86
CA GLN A 39 -17.12 -15.03 4.20
C GLN A 39 -17.44 -14.85 5.68
N LEU A 40 -16.52 -15.17 6.59
CA LEU A 40 -16.72 -15.00 8.04
C LEU A 40 -17.02 -13.53 8.42
N LEU A 41 -16.37 -12.58 7.77
CA LEU A 41 -16.65 -11.16 8.00
C LEU A 41 -18.06 -10.75 7.55
N THR A 42 -18.57 -11.35 6.48
CA THR A 42 -19.93 -11.07 5.99
C THR A 42 -21.04 -11.69 6.86
N GLN A 43 -20.70 -12.67 7.70
CA GLN A 43 -21.62 -13.21 8.71
C GLN A 43 -21.86 -12.22 9.86
N ASN A 44 -20.94 -11.26 10.10
CA ASN A 44 -21.15 -10.21 11.08
C ASN A 44 -22.24 -9.22 10.59
N PRO A 45 -23.39 -9.08 11.29
CA PRO A 45 -24.51 -8.26 10.84
C PRO A 45 -24.16 -6.78 10.64
N ARG A 46 -23.20 -6.25 11.42
CA ARG A 46 -22.73 -4.85 11.29
C ARG A 46 -21.96 -4.64 9.99
N ILE A 47 -21.12 -5.59 9.61
CA ILE A 47 -20.34 -5.56 8.36
C ILE A 47 -21.27 -5.79 7.16
N ARG A 48 -22.24 -6.70 7.28
CA ARG A 48 -23.24 -6.98 6.24
C ARG A 48 -24.06 -5.74 5.87
N ARG A 49 -24.57 -5.00 6.87
CA ARG A 49 -25.26 -3.70 6.66
C ARG A 49 -24.36 -2.66 5.99
N GLN A 50 -23.08 -2.59 6.37
CA GLN A 50 -22.12 -1.65 5.79
C GLN A 50 -21.73 -1.96 4.34
N ARG A 51 -21.64 -3.24 3.97
CA ARG A 51 -21.44 -3.67 2.57
C ARG A 51 -22.67 -3.32 1.72
N ALA A 52 -23.87 -3.61 2.19
CA ALA A 52 -25.12 -3.30 1.49
C ALA A 52 -25.30 -1.80 1.22
N ALA A 53 -24.93 -0.95 2.19
CA ALA A 53 -24.96 0.51 2.05
C ALA A 53 -23.93 1.08 1.06
N ARG A 54 -22.94 0.29 0.62
CA ARG A 54 -21.79 0.76 -0.20
C ARG A 54 -21.69 0.06 -1.56
N ARG A 55 -22.83 -0.12 -2.25
CA ARG A 55 -22.93 -0.65 -3.63
C ARG A 55 -22.17 0.16 -4.71
N ARG A 56 -21.36 1.16 -4.36
CA ARG A 56 -20.42 1.84 -5.28
C ARG A 56 -18.98 1.67 -4.79
N GLY A 57 -18.31 0.63 -5.29
CA GLY A 57 -16.84 0.52 -5.38
C GLY A 57 -16.02 0.25 -4.11
N ARG A 58 -16.64 0.11 -2.92
CA ARG A 58 -15.92 0.00 -1.63
C ARG A 58 -16.01 -1.38 -0.96
N GLY A 59 -16.54 -2.41 -1.62
CA GLY A 59 -16.49 -3.82 -1.15
C GLY A 59 -15.10 -4.47 -1.27
N ARG A 60 -14.10 -3.68 -1.64
CA ARG A 60 -12.77 -4.05 -2.15
C ARG A 60 -11.69 -4.19 -1.06
N TYR A 61 -12.07 -4.09 0.22
CA TYR A 61 -11.12 -4.14 1.33
C TYR A 61 -11.04 -5.56 1.89
N GLY A 62 -9.81 -6.09 1.93
CA GLY A 62 -9.49 -7.25 2.76
C GLY A 62 -9.86 -7.03 4.20
N GLY A 63 -10.34 -8.05 4.92
CA GLY A 63 -10.91 -7.83 6.26
C GLY A 63 -10.01 -7.12 7.28
N CYS A 64 -8.69 -7.38 7.25
CA CYS A 64 -7.74 -6.64 8.08
C CYS A 64 -7.58 -5.20 7.58
N ALA A 65 -7.45 -5.00 6.26
CA ALA A 65 -7.38 -3.68 5.65
C ALA A 65 -8.68 -2.88 5.83
N TYR A 66 -9.85 -3.51 5.91
CA TYR A 66 -11.14 -2.86 6.14
C TYR A 66 -11.22 -2.21 7.52
N ARG A 67 -10.80 -2.94 8.56
CA ARG A 67 -10.83 -2.43 9.94
C ARG A 67 -9.76 -1.35 10.17
N LEU A 68 -8.57 -1.52 9.60
CA LEU A 68 -7.50 -0.50 9.65
C LEU A 68 -7.81 0.73 8.79
N TYR A 69 -8.33 0.54 7.58
CA TYR A 69 -8.81 1.65 6.73
C TYR A 69 -9.92 2.44 7.40
N ARG A 70 -10.82 1.79 8.13
CA ARG A 70 -11.85 2.48 8.92
C ARG A 70 -11.27 3.30 10.08
N ARG A 71 -10.16 2.87 10.68
CA ARG A 71 -9.53 3.55 11.83
C ARG A 71 -8.61 4.70 11.41
N HIS A 72 -7.97 4.59 10.24
CA HIS A 72 -6.98 5.57 9.76
C HIS A 72 -7.34 6.12 8.37
N ALA A 73 -8.65 6.31 8.12
CA ALA A 73 -9.22 6.68 6.83
C ALA A 73 -8.37 7.72 6.08
N GLY A 74 -7.71 7.28 5.00
CA GLY A 74 -7.04 8.18 4.06
C GLY A 74 -5.66 8.70 4.47
N VAL A 75 -5.14 8.33 5.65
CA VAL A 75 -3.78 8.70 6.02
C VAL A 75 -2.82 7.84 5.20
N ARG A 76 -2.24 8.43 4.14
CA ARG A 76 -1.15 7.80 3.40
C ARG A 76 0.00 7.66 4.38
N ALA A 77 0.51 6.44 4.58
CA ALA A 77 1.58 6.16 5.54
C ALA A 77 2.74 7.16 5.40
N LEU A 78 3.11 7.49 4.15
CA LEU A 78 4.13 8.48 3.88
C LEU A 78 3.76 9.92 4.31
N THR A 79 2.50 10.34 4.13
CA THR A 79 2.02 11.65 4.61
C THR A 79 2.06 11.72 6.14
N TRP A 80 1.76 10.61 6.83
CA TRP A 80 1.92 10.55 8.27
C TRP A 80 3.38 10.59 8.70
N CYS A 81 4.25 9.80 8.05
CA CYS A 81 5.69 9.89 8.28
C CYS A 81 6.20 11.33 8.12
N TRP A 82 5.73 12.05 7.09
CA TRP A 82 6.07 13.46 6.93
C TRP A 82 5.53 14.37 8.03
N SER A 83 4.36 14.07 8.61
CA SER A 83 3.83 14.83 9.75
C SER A 83 4.63 14.61 11.04
N CYS A 84 5.33 13.48 11.15
CA CYS A 84 6.24 13.18 12.26
C CYS A 84 7.65 13.75 12.05
N LEU A 85 7.93 14.31 10.87
CA LEU A 85 9.22 14.87 10.49
C LEU A 85 9.08 16.38 10.25
N THR A 86 10.20 17.08 10.14
CA THR A 86 10.28 18.48 9.74
C THR A 86 10.98 18.59 8.37
N PRO A 87 10.27 18.34 7.26
CA PRO A 87 10.88 18.20 5.94
C PRO A 87 11.67 19.44 5.52
N THR A 88 11.16 20.63 5.83
CA THR A 88 11.81 21.89 5.47
C THR A 88 13.20 22.01 6.10
N ALA A 89 13.36 21.58 7.35
CA ALA A 89 14.65 21.58 8.03
C ALA A 89 15.58 20.51 7.46
N ILE A 90 15.04 19.34 7.10
CA ILE A 90 15.82 18.23 6.52
C ILE A 90 16.43 18.62 5.17
N PHE A 91 15.70 19.40 4.36
CA PHE A 91 16.15 19.75 3.01
C PHE A 91 16.82 21.12 2.88
N ALA A 92 16.81 21.97 3.93
CA ALA A 92 17.32 23.34 3.86
C ALA A 92 18.79 23.40 3.41
N ASP A 93 19.64 22.53 3.98
CA ASP A 93 21.08 22.51 3.74
C ASP A 93 21.56 21.27 2.97
N ALA A 94 20.62 20.50 2.40
CA ALA A 94 20.96 19.26 1.73
C ALA A 94 21.50 19.52 0.32
N ALA A 95 22.74 19.11 0.06
CA ALA A 95 23.35 19.17 -1.28
C ALA A 95 22.89 18.03 -2.21
N LEU A 96 22.46 16.90 -1.63
CA LEU A 96 22.02 15.71 -2.35
C LEU A 96 21.08 14.89 -1.45
N THR A 97 20.01 14.37 -2.05
CA THR A 97 19.12 13.39 -1.41
C THR A 97 19.38 12.00 -1.98
N ILE A 98 19.67 11.02 -1.12
CA ILE A 98 19.81 9.62 -1.52
C ILE A 98 18.58 8.85 -1.04
N VAL A 99 17.91 8.15 -1.96
CA VAL A 99 16.72 7.33 -1.66
C VAL A 99 16.91 5.91 -2.14
N GLY A 100 16.25 4.95 -1.49
CA GLY A 100 16.26 3.56 -1.90
C GLY A 100 15.22 2.73 -1.16
N GLU A 101 14.93 1.55 -1.69
CA GLU A 101 14.20 0.49 -1.00
C GLU A 101 14.79 -0.86 -1.41
N GLY A 102 14.52 -1.93 -0.64
CA GLY A 102 15.13 -3.24 -0.90
C GLY A 102 14.78 -3.84 -2.27
N TRP A 103 13.60 -3.52 -2.80
CA TRP A 103 13.16 -3.93 -4.14
C TRP A 103 12.35 -2.82 -4.81
N LEU A 104 12.94 -2.19 -5.83
CA LEU A 104 12.26 -1.27 -6.73
C LEU A 104 11.47 -2.06 -7.76
N ASP A 105 10.15 -2.09 -7.60
CA ASP A 105 9.23 -2.72 -8.54
C ASP A 105 8.40 -1.66 -9.27
N ARG A 106 7.56 -2.08 -10.22
CA ARG A 106 6.64 -1.17 -10.91
C ARG A 106 5.66 -0.48 -9.94
N GLN A 107 5.44 -1.05 -8.75
CA GLN A 107 4.58 -0.48 -7.70
C GLN A 107 5.24 0.70 -6.98
N SER A 108 6.57 0.75 -6.94
CA SER A 108 7.35 1.86 -6.37
C SER A 108 7.06 3.20 -7.06
N ALA A 109 6.89 3.15 -8.38
CA ALA A 109 6.49 4.28 -9.21
C ALA A 109 5.13 4.88 -8.81
N PHE A 110 4.26 4.10 -8.15
CA PHE A 110 2.94 4.57 -7.74
C PHE A 110 2.92 5.28 -6.37
N GLY A 111 4.07 5.79 -5.89
CA GLY A 111 4.10 6.65 -4.70
C GLY A 111 4.38 5.90 -3.40
N LYS A 112 5.27 4.91 -3.46
CA LYS A 112 5.98 4.38 -2.28
C LYS A 112 7.02 5.40 -1.78
N ALA A 113 7.71 5.07 -0.69
CA ALA A 113 8.61 5.96 0.02
C ALA A 113 9.67 6.64 -0.87
N PRO A 114 10.38 5.95 -1.80
CA PRO A 114 11.42 6.60 -2.61
C PRO A 114 10.89 7.72 -3.50
N VAL A 115 9.78 7.48 -4.21
CA VAL A 115 9.16 8.49 -5.09
C VAL A 115 8.62 9.68 -4.30
N GLY A 116 8.05 9.43 -3.12
CA GLY A 116 7.53 10.53 -2.31
C GLY A 116 8.61 11.33 -1.58
N VAL A 117 9.76 10.73 -1.26
CA VAL A 117 10.96 11.46 -0.80
C VAL A 117 11.57 12.26 -1.95
N ALA A 118 11.75 11.64 -3.12
CA ALA A 118 12.25 12.32 -4.31
C ALA A 118 11.40 13.54 -4.69
N GLY A 119 10.07 13.37 -4.70
CA GLY A 119 9.14 14.46 -4.99
C GLY A 119 9.13 15.58 -3.93
N LYS A 120 9.49 15.27 -2.68
CA LYS A 120 9.63 16.29 -1.62
C LYS A 120 10.96 17.04 -1.79
N ALA A 121 12.07 16.33 -1.95
CA ALA A 121 13.39 16.90 -2.19
C ALA A 121 13.41 17.82 -3.42
N ALA A 122 12.78 17.39 -4.53
CA ALA A 122 12.67 18.19 -5.75
C ALA A 122 11.94 19.54 -5.52
N ARG A 123 10.95 19.59 -4.63
CA ARG A 123 10.26 20.86 -4.27
C ARG A 123 11.16 21.82 -3.49
N HIS A 124 12.22 21.32 -2.88
CA HIS A 124 13.24 22.11 -2.18
C HIS A 124 14.49 22.35 -3.04
N GLY A 125 14.47 21.97 -4.33
CA GLY A 125 15.60 22.17 -5.24
C GLY A 125 16.79 21.24 -5.01
N VAL A 126 16.64 20.21 -4.16
CA VAL A 126 17.71 19.29 -3.81
C VAL A 126 17.78 18.16 -4.85
N PRO A 127 18.93 17.92 -5.50
CA PRO A 127 19.12 16.80 -6.41
C PRO A 127 18.84 15.45 -5.73
N VAL A 128 18.34 14.47 -6.48
CA VAL A 128 17.98 13.15 -5.95
C VAL A 128 18.73 12.05 -6.69
N CYS A 129 19.33 11.12 -5.95
CA CYS A 129 19.94 9.90 -6.46
C CYS A 129 19.32 8.68 -5.78
N GLY A 130 19.20 7.57 -6.50
CA GLY A 130 18.76 6.30 -5.94
C GLY A 130 19.19 5.12 -6.82
N PRO A 131 19.34 3.92 -6.25
CA PRO A 131 19.82 2.77 -7.00
C PRO A 131 18.77 2.34 -8.03
N LEU A 132 19.18 2.25 -9.30
CA LEU A 132 18.39 1.62 -10.38
C LEU A 132 18.62 0.10 -10.34
N ARG A 133 17.94 -0.61 -9.44
CA ARG A 133 17.77 -2.07 -9.63
C ARG A 133 16.55 -2.28 -10.49
N ARG A 134 16.76 -2.59 -11.78
CA ARG A 134 15.70 -3.10 -12.66
C ARG A 134 15.32 -4.49 -12.15
N ALA A 135 14.05 -4.66 -11.79
CA ALA A 135 13.41 -5.97 -11.70
C ALA A 135 13.15 -6.50 -13.11
#